data_AF-A0A8H2ZFY1-F1
#
_entry.id   AF-A0A8H2ZFY1-F1
#
_cell.length_a   1.000
_cell.length_b   1.000
_cell.length_c   1.000
_cell.angle_alpha   90.00
_cell.angle_beta   90.00
_cell.angle_gamma   90.00
#
_symmetry.space_group_name_H-M   'P 1'
#
loop_
_entity.id
_entity.type
_entity.pdbx_description
1 polymer ?
#
loop_
_entity_poly.entity_id
_entity_poly.type
_entity_poly.pdbx_seq_one_letter_code
_entity_poly.pdbx_strand_id
1 'polypeptide(L)'
;MNNEDTEDPSRKQEKALLNQPWFKEAYKAAVKFYEKDDVLDSKDRGDLYEAYNSISRAQMFGGWLGFSSVFIPPFACQYYKTKGIRGVKVQRNFIIGLLTLAGSSLIATNIAYKRKLEELDPNQQFGNKGDYGDDLLEASQGNFPQQVKPRQQRQYEMMDLLGSGSATRWAAYFSITEKHPEKRLPNPTIKLQEIQQEGLKRSSYLNQRDPIGLHDDIPEKKPVLTDLLNEKKETAINPSNSNVDTWAGIRTGNSVGSSWDKIRNNSPIGTNDDSTADSMDIFGFDKNLEEPNSDIKVKTQPIVNQAVSQEEFDKLLERERNNN
;
A
#
# COMPACT_ATOMS: atom_id res chain seq x y z
N MET A 1 -3.84 26.51 -49.61
CA MET A 1 -3.01 25.35 -49.23
C MET A 1 -3.05 25.29 -47.71
N ASN A 2 -4.00 24.51 -47.17
CA ASN A 2 -4.11 24.32 -45.73
C ASN A 2 -3.28 23.08 -45.41
N ASN A 3 -2.27 23.26 -44.55
CA ASN A 3 -1.45 22.18 -44.04
C ASN A 3 -2.37 21.17 -43.34
N GLU A 4 -2.46 19.96 -43.89
CA GLU A 4 -2.97 18.81 -43.14
C GLU A 4 -2.03 18.58 -41.98
N ASP A 5 -2.49 18.97 -40.79
CA ASP A 5 -1.85 18.67 -39.53
C ASP A 5 -1.68 17.15 -39.41
N THR A 6 -0.44 16.69 -39.55
CA THR A 6 -0.01 15.35 -39.12
C THR A 6 -0.15 15.27 -37.60
N GLU A 7 -1.38 15.10 -37.11
CA GLU A 7 -1.65 14.82 -35.71
C GLU A 7 -0.89 13.54 -35.33
N ASP A 8 0.02 13.68 -34.36
CA ASP A 8 0.82 12.60 -33.80
C ASP A 8 -0.07 11.40 -33.42
N PRO A 9 0.23 10.17 -33.90
CA PRO A 9 -0.57 8.98 -33.62
C PRO A 9 -0.80 8.73 -32.13
N SER A 10 0.11 9.18 -31.26
CA SER A 10 -0.04 9.10 -29.80
C SER A 10 -1.25 9.90 -29.29
N ARG A 11 -1.42 11.15 -29.74
CA ARG A 11 -2.53 12.02 -29.35
C ARG A 11 -3.89 11.50 -29.82
N LYS A 12 -3.94 10.83 -30.98
CA LYS A 12 -5.17 10.18 -31.46
C LYS A 12 -5.58 9.02 -30.57
N GLN A 13 -4.62 8.20 -30.11
CA GLN A 13 -4.90 7.11 -29.17
C GLN A 13 -5.35 7.63 -27.81
N GLU A 14 -4.77 8.71 -27.30
CA GLU A 14 -5.19 9.33 -26.03
C GLU A 14 -6.63 9.86 -26.09
N LYS A 15 -6.97 10.61 -27.15
CA LYS A 15 -8.36 11.06 -27.38
C LYS A 15 -9.33 9.87 -27.47
N ALA A 16 -8.90 8.74 -28.05
CA ALA A 16 -9.70 7.53 -28.12
C ALA A 16 -9.91 6.85 -26.75
N LEU A 17 -8.94 6.95 -25.82
CA LEU A 17 -9.08 6.46 -24.45
C LEU A 17 -10.04 7.32 -23.62
N LEU A 18 -9.98 8.65 -23.76
CA LEU A 18 -10.88 9.57 -23.06
C LEU A 18 -12.35 9.40 -23.45
N ASN A 19 -12.60 8.92 -24.68
CA ASN A 19 -13.94 8.69 -25.19
C ASN A 19 -14.56 7.35 -24.76
N GLN A 20 -13.80 6.47 -24.10
CA GLN A 20 -14.30 5.16 -23.67
C GLN A 20 -15.41 5.30 -22.60
N PRO A 21 -16.43 4.43 -22.62
CA PRO A 21 -17.54 4.50 -21.67
C PRO A 21 -17.08 4.32 -20.21
N TRP A 22 -16.19 3.36 -19.97
CA TRP A 22 -15.63 3.11 -18.63
C TRP A 22 -14.87 4.32 -18.08
N PHE A 23 -14.20 5.10 -18.94
CA PHE A 23 -13.46 6.29 -18.52
C PHE A 23 -14.41 7.41 -18.09
N LYS A 24 -15.51 7.62 -18.84
CA LYS A 24 -16.54 8.61 -18.48
C LYS A 24 -17.21 8.27 -17.15
N GLU A 25 -17.48 6.99 -16.90
CA GLU A 25 -18.03 6.52 -15.62
C GLU A 25 -17.03 6.73 -14.48
N ALA A 26 -15.77 6.33 -14.67
CA ALA A 26 -14.72 6.55 -13.67
C ALA A 26 -14.50 8.04 -13.38
N TYR A 27 -14.54 8.89 -14.41
CA TYR A 27 -14.44 10.33 -14.27
C TYR A 27 -15.62 10.90 -13.47
N LYS A 28 -16.86 10.49 -13.78
CA LYS A 28 -18.05 10.89 -13.01
C LYS A 28 -17.95 10.45 -11.56
N ALA A 29 -17.49 9.23 -11.30
CA ALA A 29 -17.26 8.73 -9.95
C ALA A 29 -16.16 9.53 -9.22
N ALA A 30 -15.08 9.89 -9.91
CA ALA A 30 -14.00 10.70 -9.36
C ALA A 30 -14.46 12.12 -9.00
N VAL A 31 -15.28 12.75 -9.84
CA VAL A 31 -15.89 14.06 -9.56
C VAL A 31 -16.79 13.97 -8.32
N LYS A 32 -17.71 12.98 -8.28
CA LYS A 32 -18.56 12.72 -7.10
C LYS A 32 -17.74 12.48 -5.83
N PHE A 33 -16.63 11.75 -5.94
CA PHE A 33 -15.73 11.49 -4.82
C PHE A 33 -15.09 12.79 -4.32
N TYR A 34 -14.56 13.60 -5.22
CA TYR A 34 -13.92 14.86 -4.88
C TYR A 34 -14.90 15.83 -4.20
N GLU A 35 -16.12 15.96 -4.74
CA GLU A 35 -17.18 16.78 -4.13
C GLU A 35 -17.52 16.32 -2.71
N LYS A 36 -17.64 15.01 -2.48
CA LYS A 36 -17.90 14.48 -1.14
C LYS A 36 -16.70 14.63 -0.20
N ASP A 37 -15.48 14.44 -0.69
CA ASP A 37 -14.25 14.54 0.12
C ASP A 37 -13.95 15.98 0.52
N ASP A 38 -14.31 16.97 -0.30
CA ASP A 38 -14.07 18.38 0.01
C ASP A 38 -14.85 18.85 1.26
N VAL A 39 -16.06 18.32 1.45
CA VAL A 39 -16.95 18.64 2.58
C VAL A 39 -16.60 17.86 3.86
N LEU A 40 -15.68 16.88 3.79
CA LEU A 40 -15.26 16.11 4.96
C LEU A 40 -14.34 16.92 5.89
N ASP A 41 -14.63 16.86 7.18
CA ASP A 41 -13.76 17.40 8.23
C ASP A 41 -12.64 16.40 8.58
N SER A 42 -11.57 16.88 9.24
CA SER A 42 -10.47 16.00 9.71
C SER A 42 -10.99 14.87 10.62
N LYS A 43 -11.91 15.21 11.53
CA LYS A 43 -12.56 14.22 12.41
C LYS A 43 -13.36 13.18 11.61
N ASP A 44 -13.99 13.56 10.50
CA ASP A 44 -14.79 12.63 9.68
C ASP A 44 -13.88 11.65 8.97
N ARG A 45 -12.72 12.12 8.51
CA ARG A 45 -11.67 11.28 7.93
C ARG A 45 -11.13 10.27 8.95
N GLY A 46 -10.94 10.67 10.21
CA GLY A 46 -10.56 9.75 11.29
C GLY A 46 -11.56 8.59 11.45
N ASP A 47 -12.86 8.88 11.56
CA ASP A 47 -13.90 7.85 11.66
C ASP A 47 -13.95 6.95 10.40
N LEU A 48 -13.82 7.54 9.21
CA LEU A 48 -13.75 6.77 7.96
C LEU A 48 -12.52 5.86 7.92
N TYR A 49 -11.37 6.33 8.38
CA TYR A 49 -10.17 5.51 8.54
C TYR A 49 -10.45 4.32 9.46
N GLU A 50 -11.02 4.55 10.64
CA GLU A 50 -11.34 3.47 11.58
C GLU A 50 -12.33 2.46 10.99
N ALA A 51 -13.37 2.94 10.30
CA ALA A 51 -14.34 2.10 9.61
C ALA A 51 -13.66 1.21 8.57
N TYR A 52 -12.88 1.79 7.64
CA TYR A 52 -12.18 1.02 6.61
C TYR A 52 -11.07 0.11 7.16
N ASN A 53 -10.38 0.53 8.22
CA ASN A 53 -9.40 -0.31 8.90
C ASN A 53 -10.08 -1.54 9.53
N SER A 54 -11.25 -1.36 10.14
CA SER A 54 -12.04 -2.48 10.68
C SER A 54 -12.49 -3.45 9.58
N ILE A 55 -12.91 -2.94 8.42
CA ILE A 55 -13.28 -3.74 7.24
C ILE A 55 -12.05 -4.51 6.72
N SER A 56 -10.90 -3.85 6.61
CA SER A 56 -9.64 -4.48 6.18
C SER A 56 -9.21 -5.59 7.14
N ARG A 57 -9.37 -5.40 8.45
CA ARG A 57 -9.11 -6.44 9.45
C ARG A 57 -10.07 -7.61 9.28
N ALA A 58 -11.37 -7.35 9.11
CA ALA A 58 -12.36 -8.39 8.86
C ALA A 58 -12.04 -9.20 7.59
N GLN A 59 -11.59 -8.54 6.51
CA GLN A 59 -11.15 -9.20 5.28
C GLN A 59 -9.97 -10.15 5.53
N MET A 60 -8.96 -9.69 6.28
CA MET A 60 -7.77 -10.47 6.59
C MET A 60 -8.11 -11.66 7.49
N PHE A 61 -8.82 -11.42 8.59
CA PHE A 61 -9.25 -12.49 9.51
C PHE A 61 -10.19 -13.48 8.84
N GLY A 62 -11.17 -12.99 8.05
CA GLY A 62 -12.07 -13.84 7.28
C GLY A 62 -11.34 -14.71 6.25
N GLY A 63 -10.33 -14.15 5.59
CA GLY A 63 -9.44 -14.89 4.70
C GLY A 63 -8.69 -16.01 5.42
N TRP A 64 -8.01 -15.68 6.52
CA TRP A 64 -7.24 -16.65 7.31
C TRP A 64 -8.11 -17.74 7.95
N LEU A 65 -9.31 -17.39 8.43
CA LEU A 65 -10.27 -18.35 8.95
C LEU A 65 -10.75 -19.30 7.84
N GLY A 66 -11.12 -18.77 6.68
CA GLY A 66 -11.51 -19.57 5.52
C GLY A 66 -10.41 -20.53 5.08
N PHE A 67 -9.19 -20.03 4.90
CA PHE A 67 -8.02 -20.86 4.59
C PHE A 67 -7.84 -21.99 5.61
N SER A 68 -7.80 -21.64 6.90
CA SER A 68 -7.52 -22.57 7.99
C SER A 68 -8.59 -23.67 8.08
N SER A 69 -9.86 -23.32 7.81
CA SER A 69 -10.98 -24.25 7.83
C SER A 69 -10.89 -25.36 6.79
N VAL A 70 -10.15 -25.17 5.70
CA VAL A 70 -9.95 -26.19 4.66
C VAL A 70 -8.56 -26.81 4.76
N PHE A 71 -7.57 -26.01 5.18
CA PHE A 71 -6.19 -26.45 5.25
C PHE A 71 -5.94 -27.38 6.44
N ILE A 72 -6.44 -27.06 7.64
CA ILE A 72 -6.14 -27.79 8.88
C ILE A 72 -6.84 -29.17 8.98
N PRO A 73 -8.14 -29.33 8.64
CA PRO A 73 -8.86 -30.59 8.86
C PRO A 73 -8.23 -31.85 8.24
N PRO A 74 -7.69 -31.87 7.00
CA PRO A 74 -7.08 -33.08 6.46
C PRO A 74 -5.84 -33.52 7.24
N PHE A 75 -5.06 -32.58 7.78
CA PHE A 75 -3.91 -32.89 8.64
C PHE A 75 -4.37 -33.39 10.01
N ALA A 76 -5.36 -32.73 10.62
CA ALA A 76 -5.93 -33.16 11.89
C ALA A 76 -6.53 -34.57 11.81
N CYS A 77 -7.27 -34.86 10.73
CA CYS A 77 -7.87 -36.18 10.49
C CYS A 77 -6.79 -37.27 10.29
N GLN A 78 -5.75 -36.99 9.50
CA GLN A 78 -4.64 -37.91 9.28
C GLN A 78 -3.85 -38.15 10.57
N TYR A 79 -3.54 -37.09 11.30
CA TYR A 79 -2.82 -37.17 12.56
C TYR A 79 -3.59 -37.99 13.60
N TYR A 80 -4.91 -37.80 13.71
CA TYR A 80 -5.74 -38.57 14.62
C TYR A 80 -5.77 -40.07 14.27
N LYS A 81 -5.80 -40.41 12.98
CA LYS A 81 -5.88 -41.82 12.52
C LYS A 81 -4.54 -42.55 12.55
N THR A 82 -3.45 -41.90 12.13
CA THR A 82 -2.17 -42.58 11.90
C THR A 82 -1.02 -42.07 12.79
N LYS A 83 -1.28 -41.10 13.68
CA LYS A 83 -0.25 -40.39 14.48
C LYS A 83 0.89 -39.81 13.63
N GLY A 84 0.59 -39.48 12.38
CA GLY A 84 1.57 -39.04 11.39
C GLY A 84 0.95 -38.17 10.33
N ILE A 85 1.80 -37.38 9.63
CA ILE A 85 1.38 -36.37 8.65
C ILE A 85 1.54 -36.88 7.20
N ARG A 86 2.18 -38.05 7.02
CA ARG A 86 2.44 -38.63 5.69
C ARG A 86 1.14 -39.06 5.02
N GLY A 87 0.98 -38.71 3.74
CA GLY A 87 -0.17 -39.09 2.91
C GLY A 87 -1.13 -37.95 2.56
N VAL A 88 -1.02 -36.78 3.20
CA VAL A 88 -1.85 -35.61 2.84
C VAL A 88 -1.31 -34.96 1.56
N LYS A 89 -2.20 -34.74 0.58
CA LYS A 89 -1.87 -34.03 -0.68
C LYS A 89 -1.76 -32.52 -0.44
N VAL A 90 -0.66 -32.09 0.18
CA VAL A 90 -0.43 -30.69 0.62
C VAL A 90 -0.70 -29.67 -0.49
N GLN A 91 -0.15 -29.88 -1.68
CA GLN A 91 -0.28 -28.95 -2.81
C GLN A 91 -1.74 -28.71 -3.21
N ARG A 92 -2.55 -29.78 -3.30
CA ARG A 92 -3.96 -29.68 -3.65
C ARG A 92 -4.75 -28.92 -2.59
N ASN A 93 -4.55 -29.27 -1.31
CA ASN A 93 -5.25 -28.61 -0.20
C ASN A 93 -4.83 -27.15 -0.05
N PHE A 94 -3.58 -26.82 -0.35
CA PHE A 94 -3.08 -25.45 -0.36
C PHE A 94 -3.77 -24.60 -1.44
N ILE A 95 -3.88 -25.10 -2.67
CA ILE A 95 -4.58 -24.40 -3.76
C ILE A 95 -6.06 -24.18 -3.40
N ILE A 96 -6.74 -25.21 -2.88
CA ILE A 96 -8.13 -25.08 -2.44
C ILE A 96 -8.21 -24.05 -1.30
N GLY A 97 -7.26 -24.10 -0.34
CA GLY A 97 -7.16 -23.13 0.74
C GLY A 97 -7.04 -21.69 0.23
N LEU A 98 -6.20 -21.43 -0.79
CA LEU A 98 -6.07 -20.09 -1.38
C LEU A 98 -7.36 -19.60 -2.05
N LEU A 99 -8.08 -20.49 -2.74
CA LEU A 99 -9.39 -20.14 -3.32
C LEU A 99 -10.41 -19.85 -2.22
N THR A 100 -10.43 -20.65 -1.15
CA THR A 100 -11.29 -20.40 0.00
C THR A 100 -10.93 -19.11 0.71
N LEU A 101 -9.65 -18.79 0.87
CA LEU A 101 -9.16 -17.52 1.44
C LEU A 101 -9.73 -16.33 0.67
N ALA A 102 -9.60 -16.34 -0.66
CA ALA A 102 -10.11 -15.25 -1.49
C ALA A 102 -11.64 -15.11 -1.37
N GLY A 103 -12.38 -16.22 -1.42
CA GLY A 103 -13.83 -16.23 -1.30
C GLY A 103 -14.31 -15.76 0.08
N SER A 104 -13.72 -16.28 1.16
CA SER A 104 -14.09 -15.92 2.53
C SER A 104 -13.73 -14.48 2.86
N SER A 105 -12.61 -13.96 2.35
CA SER A 105 -12.25 -12.55 2.45
C SER A 105 -13.32 -11.65 1.86
N LEU A 106 -13.82 -11.93 0.64
CA LEU A 106 -14.85 -11.11 -0.01
C LEU A 106 -16.17 -11.10 0.79
N ILE A 107 -16.58 -12.26 1.31
CA ILE A 107 -17.78 -12.37 2.14
C ILE A 107 -17.61 -11.58 3.45
N ALA A 108 -16.48 -11.74 4.14
CA ALA A 108 -16.20 -11.04 5.39
C ALA A 108 -16.15 -9.52 5.21
N THR A 109 -15.54 -9.03 4.13
CA THR A 109 -15.53 -7.61 3.78
C THR A 109 -16.94 -7.07 3.59
N ASN A 110 -17.79 -7.77 2.84
CA ASN A 110 -19.16 -7.33 2.59
C ASN A 110 -20.02 -7.31 3.85
N ILE A 111 -19.87 -8.31 4.74
CA ILE A 111 -20.57 -8.34 6.03
C ILE A 111 -20.12 -7.18 6.92
N ALA A 112 -18.81 -6.97 7.06
CA ALA A 112 -18.26 -5.90 7.87
C ALA A 112 -18.65 -4.51 7.34
N TYR A 113 -18.64 -4.34 6.02
CA TYR A 113 -19.06 -3.12 5.36
C TYR A 113 -20.54 -2.79 5.61
N LYS A 114 -21.44 -3.77 5.39
CA LYS A 114 -22.88 -3.58 5.67
C LYS A 114 -23.13 -3.22 7.13
N ARG A 115 -22.47 -3.92 8.06
CA ARG A 115 -22.55 -3.61 9.49
C ARG A 115 -22.11 -2.17 9.79
N LYS A 116 -21.06 -1.66 9.12
CA LYS A 116 -20.61 -0.27 9.30
C LYS A 116 -21.55 0.75 8.68
N LEU A 117 -22.19 0.45 7.55
CA LEU A 117 -23.25 1.28 7.00
C LEU A 117 -24.49 1.34 7.92
N GLU A 118 -24.90 0.19 8.47
CA GLU A 118 -26.03 0.09 9.42
C GLU A 118 -25.74 0.83 10.74
N GLU A 119 -24.48 0.86 11.18
CA GLU A 119 -24.05 1.63 12.36
C GLU A 119 -24.17 3.15 12.14
N LEU A 120 -23.92 3.62 10.91
CA LEU A 120 -24.05 5.03 10.55
C LEU A 120 -25.50 5.44 10.28
N ASP A 121 -26.32 4.53 9.74
CA ASP A 121 -27.73 4.76 9.41
C ASP A 121 -28.65 3.67 10.00
N PRO A 122 -28.85 3.64 11.33
CA PRO A 122 -29.68 2.62 11.97
C PRO A 122 -31.14 2.69 11.54
N ASN A 123 -31.60 3.86 11.10
CA ASN A 123 -33.00 4.12 10.73
C ASN A 123 -33.24 4.06 9.20
N GLN A 124 -32.22 3.75 8.39
CA GLN A 124 -32.29 3.73 6.92
C GLN A 124 -32.78 5.06 6.29
N GLN A 125 -32.47 6.18 6.94
CA GLN A 125 -32.91 7.52 6.52
C GLN A 125 -31.97 8.14 5.48
N PHE A 126 -30.70 7.72 5.42
CA PHE A 126 -29.71 8.23 4.49
C PHE A 126 -29.72 7.46 3.16
N GLY A 127 -29.95 6.14 3.19
CA GLY A 127 -29.99 5.31 1.98
C GLY A 127 -31.14 5.62 0.99
N ASN A 128 -32.19 6.30 1.44
CA ASN A 128 -33.37 6.67 0.62
C ASN A 128 -33.35 8.11 0.11
N LYS A 129 -32.36 8.93 0.49
CA LYS A 129 -32.21 10.29 -0.05
C LYS A 129 -31.47 10.19 -1.38
N GLY A 130 -32.15 10.60 -2.46
CA GLY A 130 -31.69 10.48 -3.84
C GLY A 130 -30.27 11.03 -4.07
N ASP A 131 -29.66 10.50 -5.12
CA ASP A 131 -28.34 10.85 -5.64
C ASP A 131 -28.14 12.37 -5.61
N TYR A 132 -27.04 12.81 -4.98
CA TYR A 132 -26.67 14.22 -4.80
C TYR A 132 -26.84 15.00 -6.11
N GLY A 133 -27.82 15.91 -6.18
CA GLY A 133 -28.12 16.67 -7.41
C GLY A 133 -29.47 17.41 -7.44
N ASP A 134 -30.53 16.87 -6.83
CA ASP A 134 -31.85 17.51 -6.89
C ASP A 134 -32.03 18.65 -5.86
N ASP A 135 -31.24 18.67 -4.79
CA ASP A 135 -31.22 19.78 -3.82
C ASP A 135 -30.61 21.07 -4.41
N LEU A 136 -29.88 21.00 -5.53
CA LEU A 136 -29.38 22.19 -6.21
C LEU A 136 -30.49 22.95 -6.96
N LEU A 137 -31.60 22.29 -7.29
CA LEU A 137 -32.78 22.96 -7.84
C LEU A 137 -33.65 23.57 -6.72
N GLU A 138 -33.74 22.95 -5.54
CA GLU A 138 -34.43 23.57 -4.38
C GLU A 138 -33.62 24.69 -3.71
N ALA A 139 -32.28 24.63 -3.74
CA ALA A 139 -31.41 25.72 -3.26
C ALA A 139 -31.47 26.97 -4.15
N SER A 140 -32.04 26.89 -5.36
CA SER A 140 -32.18 28.04 -6.26
C SER A 140 -33.39 28.94 -5.96
N GLN A 141 -34.31 28.52 -5.07
CA GLN A 141 -35.52 29.29 -4.74
C GLN A 141 -35.61 29.81 -3.31
N GLY A 142 -34.64 29.55 -2.44
CA GLY A 142 -34.66 30.08 -1.07
C GLY A 142 -33.27 30.32 -0.52
N ASN A 143 -33.01 31.56 -0.07
CA ASN A 143 -31.85 31.98 0.73
C ASN A 143 -31.77 31.23 2.08
N PHE A 144 -31.56 29.91 2.06
CA PHE A 144 -31.19 29.16 3.25
C PHE A 144 -29.67 28.96 3.24
N PRO A 145 -28.96 29.30 4.33
CA PRO A 145 -27.55 28.98 4.44
C PRO A 145 -27.40 27.47 4.29
N GLN A 146 -26.42 27.03 3.48
CA GLN A 146 -26.04 25.62 3.32
C GLN A 146 -26.12 24.92 4.67
N GLN A 147 -27.20 24.16 4.90
CA GLN A 147 -27.32 23.39 6.12
C GLN A 147 -26.22 22.33 6.06
N VAL A 148 -25.20 22.51 6.89
CA VAL A 148 -24.08 21.59 7.00
C VAL A 148 -24.67 20.22 7.31
N LYS A 149 -24.54 19.28 6.36
CA LYS A 149 -25.05 17.92 6.51
C LYS A 149 -24.51 17.33 7.82
N PRO A 150 -25.33 16.52 8.54
CA PRO A 150 -24.85 15.87 9.73
C PRO A 150 -23.65 14.97 9.40
N ARG A 151 -22.68 14.94 10.31
CA ARG A 151 -21.42 14.19 10.18
C ARG A 151 -21.60 12.75 9.73
N GLN A 152 -22.53 12.03 10.36
CA GLN A 152 -22.85 10.64 10.03
C GLN A 152 -23.33 10.47 8.58
N GLN A 153 -24.12 11.42 8.08
CA GLN A 153 -24.59 11.40 6.70
C GLN A 153 -23.43 11.61 5.72
N ARG A 154 -22.48 12.52 6.00
CA ARG A 154 -21.29 12.71 5.15
C ARG A 154 -20.43 11.45 5.08
N GLN A 155 -20.23 10.80 6.23
CA GLN A 155 -19.48 9.54 6.32
C GLN A 155 -20.20 8.42 5.57
N TYR A 156 -21.51 8.29 5.75
CA TYR A 156 -22.34 7.30 5.05
C TYR A 156 -22.26 7.49 3.54
N GLU A 157 -22.48 8.72 3.05
CA GLU A 157 -22.44 9.05 1.63
C GLU A 157 -21.06 8.77 1.01
N MET A 158 -19.97 8.97 1.76
CA MET A 158 -18.62 8.62 1.32
C MET A 158 -18.41 7.11 1.30
N MET A 159 -18.85 6.39 2.34
CA MET A 159 -18.73 4.92 2.40
C MET A 159 -19.55 4.23 1.32
N ASP A 160 -20.76 4.72 1.04
CA ASP A 160 -21.64 4.22 -0.02
C ASP A 160 -21.00 4.40 -1.41
N LEU A 161 -20.43 5.58 -1.67
CA LEU A 161 -19.76 5.87 -2.95
C LEU A 161 -18.55 4.96 -3.21
N LEU A 162 -17.74 4.73 -2.18
CA LEU A 162 -16.50 3.96 -2.26
C LEU A 162 -16.74 2.44 -2.28
N GLY A 163 -17.81 1.99 -1.64
CA GLY A 163 -18.14 0.59 -1.48
C GLY A 163 -17.20 -0.17 -0.54
N SER A 164 -17.34 -1.49 -0.51
CA SER A 164 -16.48 -2.39 0.28
C SER A 164 -15.10 -2.63 -0.37
N GLY A 165 -14.90 -2.14 -1.58
CA GLY A 165 -13.69 -2.37 -2.38
C GLY A 165 -12.47 -1.61 -1.88
N SER A 166 -11.30 -2.24 -1.93
CA SER A 166 -10.01 -1.61 -1.61
C SER A 166 -9.94 -0.95 -0.22
N ALA A 167 -10.62 -1.53 0.79
CA ALA A 167 -10.70 -0.97 2.14
C ALA A 167 -9.34 -0.53 2.72
N THR A 168 -8.28 -1.31 2.52
CA THR A 168 -6.92 -0.97 2.97
C THR A 168 -6.39 0.33 2.34
N ARG A 169 -6.68 0.56 1.05
CA ARG A 169 -6.26 1.78 0.35
C ARG A 169 -7.01 3.00 0.87
N TRP A 170 -8.32 2.87 1.07
CA TRP A 170 -9.14 3.95 1.61
C TRP A 170 -8.78 4.27 3.06
N ALA A 171 -8.52 3.25 3.89
CA ALA A 171 -7.99 3.45 5.24
C ALA A 171 -6.68 4.25 5.20
N ALA A 172 -5.72 3.85 4.35
CA ALA A 172 -4.46 4.57 4.21
C ALA A 172 -4.67 6.03 3.73
N TYR A 173 -5.54 6.24 2.73
CA TYR A 173 -5.89 7.57 2.24
C TYR A 173 -6.44 8.47 3.34
N PHE A 174 -7.45 8.00 4.07
CA PHE A 174 -8.07 8.79 5.13
C PHE A 174 -7.13 9.04 6.30
N SER A 175 -6.28 8.06 6.67
CA SER A 175 -5.26 8.26 7.71
C SER A 175 -4.23 9.34 7.33
N ILE A 176 -3.82 9.39 6.06
CA ILE A 176 -2.89 10.41 5.57
C ILE A 176 -3.57 11.78 5.53
N THR A 177 -4.78 11.85 4.95
CA THR A 177 -5.49 13.12 4.72
C THR A 177 -6.13 13.72 5.96
N GLU A 178 -6.35 12.92 7.02
CA GLU A 178 -6.72 13.40 8.35
C GLU A 178 -5.67 14.37 8.91
N LYS A 179 -4.38 14.02 8.79
CA LYS A 179 -3.24 14.81 9.27
C LYS A 179 -2.76 15.84 8.26
N HIS A 180 -2.89 15.52 6.97
CA HIS A 180 -2.37 16.27 5.84
C HIS A 180 -3.46 16.53 4.81
N PRO A 181 -4.37 17.50 5.05
CA PRO A 181 -5.45 17.81 4.13
C PRO A 181 -4.97 18.28 2.74
N GLU A 182 -3.72 18.73 2.62
CA GLU A 182 -3.07 19.08 1.36
C GLU A 182 -2.76 17.86 0.47
N LYS A 183 -2.72 16.65 1.04
CA LYS A 183 -2.46 15.39 0.33
C LYS A 183 -3.73 14.75 -0.24
N ARG A 184 -4.86 15.48 -0.26
CA ARG A 184 -6.10 15.04 -0.89
C ARG A 184 -5.90 14.82 -2.39
N LEU A 185 -6.76 13.99 -2.98
CA LEU A 185 -6.76 13.82 -4.43
C LEU A 185 -7.02 15.15 -5.14
N PRO A 186 -6.29 15.46 -6.22
CA PRO A 186 -6.48 16.70 -6.97
C PRO A 186 -7.84 16.70 -7.67
N ASN A 187 -8.36 17.90 -7.93
CA ASN A 187 -9.64 18.05 -8.62
C ASN A 187 -9.59 17.37 -10.00
N PRO A 188 -10.48 16.39 -10.27
CA PRO A 188 -10.47 15.63 -11.52
C PRO A 188 -10.75 16.49 -12.75
N THR A 189 -11.49 17.60 -12.60
CA THR A 189 -11.76 18.54 -13.72
C THR A 189 -10.48 19.22 -14.20
N ILE A 190 -9.67 19.72 -13.26
CA ILE A 190 -8.38 20.34 -13.54
C ILE A 190 -7.43 19.30 -14.14
N LYS A 191 -7.40 18.08 -13.59
CA LYS A 191 -6.58 17.00 -14.13
C LYS A 191 -6.98 16.56 -15.52
N LEU A 192 -8.27 16.52 -15.85
CA LEU A 192 -8.72 16.23 -17.20
C LEU A 192 -8.30 17.33 -18.19
N GLN A 193 -8.39 18.60 -17.78
CA GLN A 193 -7.94 19.73 -18.59
C GLN A 193 -6.42 19.70 -18.82
N GLU A 194 -5.64 19.37 -17.79
CA GLU A 194 -4.19 19.16 -17.87
C GLU A 194 -3.85 18.05 -18.88
N ILE A 195 -4.54 16.90 -18.81
CA ILE A 195 -4.36 15.80 -19.77
C ILE A 195 -4.74 16.20 -21.19
N GLN A 196 -5.79 17.01 -21.37
CA GLN A 196 -6.19 17.48 -22.70
C GLN A 196 -5.20 18.46 -23.32
N GLN A 197 -4.55 19.29 -22.50
CA GLN A 197 -3.59 20.30 -22.96
C GLN A 197 -2.18 19.73 -23.15
N GLU A 198 -1.71 18.92 -22.20
CA GLU A 198 -0.33 18.43 -22.15
C GLU A 198 -0.17 16.97 -22.61
N GLY A 199 -1.27 16.26 -22.87
CA GLY A 199 -1.28 14.82 -23.11
C GLY A 199 -1.20 14.02 -21.81
N LEU A 200 -1.34 12.68 -21.89
CA LEU A 200 -1.09 11.83 -20.72
C LEU A 200 0.41 11.83 -20.40
N LYS A 201 0.83 12.76 -19.53
CA LYS A 201 2.10 12.63 -18.83
C LYS A 201 2.01 11.39 -17.96
N ARG A 202 2.59 10.27 -18.40
CA ARG A 202 2.78 9.07 -17.56
C ARG A 202 3.52 9.54 -16.33
N SER A 203 2.82 9.63 -15.21
CA SER A 203 3.43 10.09 -13.97
C SER A 203 4.61 9.16 -13.66
N SER A 204 5.79 9.75 -13.50
CA SER A 204 7.07 9.07 -13.33
C SER A 204 7.17 8.26 -12.02
N TYR A 205 6.06 8.01 -11.32
CA TYR A 205 6.02 7.16 -10.12
C TYR A 205 6.40 5.71 -10.43
N LEU A 206 6.23 5.23 -11.68
CA LEU A 206 6.74 3.93 -12.11
C LEU A 206 8.22 3.95 -12.52
N ASN A 207 8.79 5.13 -12.79
CA ASN A 207 10.22 5.33 -13.01
C ASN A 207 10.98 5.63 -11.71
N GLN A 208 10.29 6.01 -10.63
CA GLN A 208 10.82 6.09 -9.26
C GLN A 208 10.88 4.71 -8.56
N ARG A 209 11.02 3.63 -9.34
CA ARG A 209 11.22 2.28 -8.81
C ARG A 209 12.68 1.98 -8.48
N ASP A 210 13.52 3.00 -8.43
CA ASP A 210 14.84 2.90 -7.86
C ASP A 210 14.85 3.54 -6.46
N PRO A 211 14.46 2.80 -5.40
CA PRO A 211 14.57 3.29 -4.03
C PRO A 211 16.02 3.49 -3.57
N ILE A 212 17.03 3.15 -4.39
CA ILE A 212 18.47 3.22 -4.07
C ILE A 212 19.19 4.22 -5.00
N GLY A 213 18.54 4.77 -6.02
CA GLY A 213 19.17 5.71 -6.96
C GLY A 213 20.38 5.11 -7.71
N LEU A 214 20.40 3.80 -7.95
CA LEU A 214 21.50 3.11 -8.62
C LEU A 214 21.57 3.39 -10.13
N HIS A 215 20.52 3.95 -10.73
CA HIS A 215 20.41 4.13 -12.19
C HIS A 215 20.27 5.58 -12.69
N ASP A 216 20.38 6.60 -11.84
CA ASP A 216 20.25 8.01 -12.27
C ASP A 216 21.50 8.58 -12.97
N ASP A 217 22.64 7.87 -12.97
CA ASP A 217 23.93 8.39 -13.47
C ASP A 217 24.31 7.94 -14.90
N ILE A 218 23.41 7.36 -15.68
CA ILE A 218 23.70 7.09 -17.10
C ILE A 218 23.06 8.19 -17.95
N PRO A 219 23.79 9.27 -18.29
CA PRO A 219 23.30 10.20 -19.29
C PRO A 219 23.07 9.41 -20.58
N GLU A 220 21.85 9.48 -21.12
CA GLU A 220 21.46 8.93 -22.41
C GLU A 220 22.32 9.56 -23.53
N LYS A 221 23.54 9.07 -23.72
CA LYS A 221 24.28 9.26 -24.96
C LYS A 221 23.60 8.38 -26.00
N LYS A 222 22.70 8.99 -26.77
CA LYS A 222 22.25 8.47 -28.07
C LYS A 222 23.50 8.04 -28.86
N PRO A 223 23.68 6.76 -29.22
CA PRO A 223 24.82 6.37 -30.04
C PRO A 223 24.57 6.88 -31.46
N VAL A 224 25.33 7.92 -31.85
CA VAL A 224 25.54 8.28 -33.26
C VAL A 224 26.35 7.13 -33.86
N LEU A 225 25.67 6.31 -34.64
CA LEU A 225 26.17 5.07 -35.23
C LEU A 225 26.70 5.36 -36.64
N THR A 226 27.76 6.16 -36.74
CA THR A 226 28.53 6.36 -37.98
C THR A 226 29.93 6.86 -37.59
N ASP A 227 30.97 6.05 -37.85
CA ASP A 227 32.37 6.47 -38.16
C ASP A 227 33.50 5.53 -37.68
N LEU A 228 33.23 4.31 -37.19
CA LEU A 228 34.31 3.35 -36.90
C LEU A 228 34.38 2.16 -37.89
N LEU A 229 33.97 2.39 -39.13
CA LEU A 229 34.22 1.51 -40.27
C LEU A 229 35.25 2.16 -41.21
N ASN A 230 36.44 2.46 -40.70
CA ASN A 230 37.65 2.66 -41.52
C ASN A 230 38.90 2.85 -40.64
N GLU A 231 39.48 1.75 -40.17
CA GLU A 231 40.94 1.61 -40.27
C GLU A 231 41.34 0.13 -40.21
N LYS A 232 41.66 -0.40 -41.39
CA LYS A 232 42.25 -1.71 -41.58
C LYS A 232 43.77 -1.55 -41.50
N LYS A 233 44.43 -2.19 -40.52
CA LYS A 233 45.78 -2.71 -40.75
C LYS A 233 46.06 -3.97 -39.95
N GLU A 234 46.48 -4.98 -40.71
CA GLU A 234 46.76 -6.35 -40.36
C GLU A 234 48.02 -6.50 -39.50
N THR A 235 47.98 -7.40 -38.52
CA THR A 235 49.05 -8.39 -38.31
C THR A 235 48.46 -9.65 -37.70
N ALA A 236 48.66 -10.77 -38.39
CA ALA A 236 48.23 -12.10 -38.01
C ALA A 236 49.30 -12.79 -37.16
N ILE A 237 48.92 -13.30 -35.98
CA ILE A 237 49.55 -14.46 -35.34
C ILE A 237 48.44 -15.37 -34.81
N ASN A 238 48.59 -16.66 -35.09
CA ASN A 238 47.66 -17.77 -34.90
C ASN A 238 47.17 -18.00 -33.44
N PRO A 239 46.09 -18.79 -33.26
CA PRO A 239 45.32 -18.91 -32.03
C PRO A 239 45.84 -20.02 -31.12
N SER A 240 45.97 -19.71 -29.83
CA SER A 240 46.00 -20.74 -28.79
C SER A 240 45.25 -20.25 -27.56
N ASN A 241 44.12 -20.91 -27.30
CA ASN A 241 43.51 -21.12 -25.98
C ASN A 241 43.74 -20.05 -24.92
N SER A 242 42.73 -19.21 -24.70
CA SER A 242 42.16 -19.09 -23.35
C SER A 242 40.78 -18.43 -23.45
N ASN A 243 39.75 -19.27 -23.36
CA ASN A 243 38.40 -18.83 -23.07
C ASN A 243 38.38 -18.47 -21.58
N VAL A 244 38.78 -17.25 -21.24
CA VAL A 244 38.72 -16.74 -19.86
C VAL A 244 37.42 -15.97 -19.72
N ASP A 245 36.40 -16.68 -19.23
CA ASP A 245 35.18 -16.07 -18.71
C ASP A 245 35.55 -14.96 -17.72
N THR A 246 35.10 -13.75 -18.01
CA THR A 246 35.23 -12.55 -17.16
C THR A 246 34.49 -12.71 -15.82
N TRP A 247 33.84 -13.84 -15.60
CA TRP A 247 33.21 -14.27 -14.33
C TRP A 247 34.12 -15.10 -13.41
N ALA A 248 35.22 -15.65 -13.93
CA ALA A 248 36.13 -16.48 -13.14
C ALA A 248 36.97 -15.66 -12.15
N GLY A 249 37.20 -14.37 -12.42
CA GLY A 249 37.99 -13.47 -11.56
C GLY A 249 37.28 -13.03 -10.27
N ILE A 250 35.97 -13.24 -10.13
CA ILE A 250 35.20 -12.83 -8.95
C ILE A 250 35.21 -13.91 -7.85
N ARG A 251 35.56 -15.17 -8.17
CA ARG A 251 35.50 -16.29 -7.22
C ARG A 251 36.81 -16.59 -6.49
N THR A 252 37.92 -15.96 -6.86
CA THR A 252 39.26 -16.34 -6.38
C THR A 252 39.98 -15.29 -5.55
N GLY A 253 39.31 -14.21 -5.15
CA GLY A 253 39.86 -13.21 -4.23
C GLY A 253 38.92 -12.94 -3.06
N ASN A 254 39.36 -13.24 -1.84
CA ASN A 254 38.69 -13.05 -0.54
C ASN A 254 37.59 -14.07 -0.18
N SER A 255 38.03 -15.13 0.49
CA SER A 255 37.24 -15.96 1.40
C SER A 255 36.74 -15.13 2.60
N VAL A 256 35.67 -14.37 2.42
CA VAL A 256 34.85 -13.85 3.52
C VAL A 256 33.44 -14.34 3.22
N GLY A 257 32.93 -15.20 4.09
CA GLY A 257 31.68 -15.95 3.88
C GLY A 257 30.48 -15.06 3.52
N SER A 258 29.48 -15.71 2.93
CA SER A 258 28.19 -15.11 2.60
C SER A 258 27.62 -14.40 3.83
N SER A 259 27.01 -13.23 3.65
CA SER A 259 26.35 -12.48 4.73
C SER A 259 25.29 -13.33 5.48
N TRP A 260 24.79 -14.39 4.84
CA TRP A 260 23.89 -15.39 5.44
C TRP A 260 24.57 -16.38 6.40
N ASP A 261 25.88 -16.59 6.27
CA ASP A 261 26.65 -17.47 7.17
C ASP A 261 26.97 -16.78 8.50
N LYS A 262 27.08 -15.44 8.51
CA LYS A 262 27.23 -14.67 9.75
C LYS A 262 25.99 -14.75 10.66
N ILE A 263 24.80 -14.84 10.06
CA ILE A 263 23.53 -14.91 10.81
C ILE A 263 23.33 -16.30 11.42
N ARG A 264 23.82 -17.36 10.76
CA ARG A 264 23.67 -18.74 11.25
C ARG A 264 24.68 -19.14 12.32
N ASN A 265 25.84 -18.50 12.34
CA ASN A 265 26.93 -18.87 13.26
C ASN A 265 26.99 -18.02 14.55
N ASN A 266 26.20 -16.97 14.68
CA ASN A 266 26.15 -16.12 15.87
C ASN A 266 25.00 -16.47 16.83
N SER A 267 24.82 -17.75 17.16
CA SER A 267 24.06 -18.14 18.36
C SER A 267 25.05 -18.47 19.49
N PRO A 268 25.17 -17.62 20.53
CA PRO A 268 25.89 -18.00 21.74
C PRO A 268 25.06 -19.00 22.54
N ILE A 269 25.61 -20.20 22.70
CA ILE A 269 25.12 -21.25 23.59
C ILE A 269 25.57 -20.92 25.03
N GLY A 270 24.59 -20.67 25.91
CA GLY A 270 24.63 -21.06 27.33
C GLY A 270 24.97 -19.99 28.37
N THR A 271 23.96 -19.51 29.10
CA THR A 271 23.80 -19.77 30.55
C THR A 271 22.40 -19.34 31.01
N ASN A 272 21.63 -20.33 31.47
CA ASN A 272 20.51 -20.34 32.42
C ASN A 272 19.93 -18.99 32.90
N ASP A 273 18.67 -18.71 32.56
CA ASP A 273 17.60 -18.65 33.56
C ASP A 273 16.20 -18.78 32.92
N ASP A 274 15.25 -19.13 33.77
CA ASP A 274 13.97 -19.81 33.56
C ASP A 274 12.86 -19.02 32.82
N SER A 275 12.06 -19.76 32.01
CA SER A 275 10.69 -19.50 31.49
C SER A 275 10.26 -18.04 31.14
N THR A 276 9.71 -17.69 29.96
CA THR A 276 8.57 -18.31 29.27
C THR A 276 8.37 -17.59 27.92
N ALA A 277 8.24 -18.35 26.83
CA ALA A 277 7.58 -18.02 25.56
C ALA A 277 7.60 -16.56 25.03
N ASP A 278 8.60 -16.27 24.19
CA ASP A 278 8.55 -15.24 23.17
C ASP A 278 7.45 -15.54 22.13
N SER A 279 6.43 -14.70 22.12
CA SER A 279 5.60 -14.43 20.94
C SER A 279 6.35 -13.41 20.08
N MET A 280 6.76 -13.79 18.87
CA MET A 280 7.21 -12.83 17.86
C MET A 280 6.05 -11.91 17.48
N ASP A 281 6.04 -10.70 18.04
CA ASP A 281 5.14 -9.63 17.67
C ASP A 281 5.78 -8.78 16.57
N ILE A 282 5.55 -9.16 15.31
CA ILE A 282 6.05 -8.45 14.11
C ILE A 282 5.15 -7.25 13.72
N PHE A 283 4.07 -7.01 14.48
CA PHE A 283 3.16 -5.88 14.31
C PHE A 283 2.79 -5.30 15.67
N GLY A 284 3.75 -4.62 16.31
CA GLY A 284 3.53 -3.90 17.56
C GLY A 284 2.35 -2.91 17.44
N PHE A 285 1.26 -3.25 18.10
CA PHE A 285 0.20 -2.31 18.46
C PHE A 285 -0.08 -2.51 19.96
N ASP A 286 0.48 -1.61 20.76
CA ASP A 286 0.08 -1.43 22.15
C ASP A 286 -1.44 -1.25 22.21
N LYS A 287 -2.12 -2.22 22.80
CA LYS A 287 -3.49 -2.09 23.26
C LYS A 287 -3.47 -2.10 24.78
N ASN A 288 -3.46 -0.91 25.36
CA ASN A 288 -4.04 -0.71 26.68
C ASN A 288 -5.54 -0.99 26.58
N LEU A 289 -5.96 -2.14 27.11
CA LEU A 289 -7.35 -2.43 27.42
C LEU A 289 -7.55 -2.13 28.92
N GLU A 290 -8.34 -1.11 29.18
CA GLU A 290 -8.92 -0.82 30.49
C GLU A 290 -9.81 -1.99 30.94
N GLU A 291 -9.61 -2.47 32.17
CA GLU A 291 -10.67 -2.76 33.15
C GLU A 291 -10.07 -3.08 34.56
N PRO A 292 -10.85 -3.07 35.67
CA PRO A 292 -10.69 -2.06 36.73
C PRO A 292 -10.15 -2.59 38.07
N ASN A 293 -9.70 -1.64 38.91
CA ASN A 293 -9.54 -1.70 40.37
C ASN A 293 -8.60 -2.76 40.99
N SER A 294 -7.41 -2.33 41.40
CA SER A 294 -6.94 -2.51 42.80
C SER A 294 -5.70 -1.66 43.09
N ASP A 295 -5.66 -1.15 44.31
CA ASP A 295 -4.69 -0.18 44.86
C ASP A 295 -3.23 -0.59 44.70
N ILE A 296 -2.45 0.14 43.88
CA ILE A 296 -0.98 0.08 43.93
C ILE A 296 -0.37 1.47 43.75
N LYS A 297 0.47 1.83 44.72
CA LYS A 297 1.25 3.06 44.93
C LYS A 297 1.77 3.72 43.65
N VAL A 298 1.42 5.01 43.50
CA VAL A 298 2.00 5.97 42.56
C VAL A 298 3.51 6.00 42.71
N LYS A 299 4.23 5.47 41.71
CA LYS A 299 5.63 5.78 41.46
C LYS A 299 5.66 6.72 40.28
N THR A 300 5.80 8.01 40.58
CA THR A 300 5.96 9.09 39.61
C THR A 300 7.09 8.75 38.65
N GLN A 301 6.77 8.47 37.39
CA GLN A 301 7.78 8.42 36.33
C GLN A 301 8.12 9.85 35.90
N PRO A 302 9.40 10.19 35.69
CA PRO A 302 9.78 11.50 35.19
C PRO A 302 9.31 11.66 33.74
N ILE A 303 8.62 12.76 33.48
CA ILE A 303 8.30 13.25 32.15
C ILE A 303 9.62 13.54 31.43
N VAL A 304 10.01 12.70 30.48
CA VAL A 304 11.14 12.97 29.59
C VAL A 304 10.63 13.82 28.43
N ASN A 305 10.46 15.12 28.70
CA ASN A 305 10.47 16.15 27.67
C ASN A 305 11.88 16.72 27.63
N GLN A 306 12.80 16.00 26.99
CA GLN A 306 14.10 16.58 26.66
C GLN A 306 14.36 16.26 25.20
N ALA A 307 14.17 17.28 24.35
CA ALA A 307 14.70 17.26 23.00
C ALA A 307 16.20 17.01 23.11
N VAL A 308 16.65 15.87 22.59
CA VAL A 308 18.06 15.51 22.53
C VAL A 308 18.77 16.64 21.79
N SER A 309 19.65 17.36 22.49
CA SER A 309 20.37 18.47 21.89
C SER A 309 21.32 17.92 20.82
N GLN A 310 21.52 18.67 19.74
CA GLN A 310 22.36 18.25 18.61
C GLN A 310 23.80 17.89 19.04
N GLU A 311 24.30 18.53 20.10
CA GLU A 311 25.59 18.21 20.72
C GLU A 311 25.65 16.79 21.30
N GLU A 312 24.54 16.27 21.83
CA GLU A 312 24.49 14.93 22.41
C GLU A 312 24.54 13.84 21.34
N PHE A 313 23.96 14.14 20.18
CA PHE A 313 24.03 13.29 18.98
C PHE A 313 25.44 13.27 18.38
N ASP A 314 26.08 14.44 18.25
CA ASP A 314 27.44 14.55 17.74
C ASP A 314 28.44 13.82 18.65
N LYS A 315 28.24 13.90 19.96
CA LYS A 315 29.08 13.20 20.96
C LYS A 315 28.91 11.67 20.93
N LEU A 316 27.74 11.18 20.54
CA LEU A 316 27.48 9.75 20.30
C LEU A 316 28.19 9.28 19.02
N LEU A 317 28.18 10.09 17.97
CA LEU A 317 28.88 9.84 16.71
C LEU A 317 30.41 9.80 16.89
N GLU A 318 30.98 10.71 17.66
CA GLU A 318 32.41 10.71 17.97
C GLU A 318 32.83 9.51 18.82
N ARG A 319 31.96 9.05 19.74
CA ARG A 319 32.21 7.86 20.56
C ARG A 319 32.26 6.58 19.72
N GLU A 320 31.37 6.42 18.74
CA GLU A 320 31.41 5.32 17.77
C GLU A 320 32.67 5.39 16.91
N ARG A 321 33.05 6.59 16.47
CA ARG A 321 34.19 6.77 15.56
C ARG A 321 35.56 6.50 16.20
N ASN A 322 35.66 6.66 17.53
CA ASN A 322 36.90 6.48 18.29
C ASN A 322 37.00 5.12 19.00
N ASN A 323 35.97 4.26 18.92
CA ASN A 323 35.97 2.90 19.47
C ASN A 323 36.38 1.86 18.40
N ASN A 324 37.60 1.98 17.87
CA ASN A 324 38.27 0.95 17.08
C ASN A 324 39.49 0.42 17.83
#